data_AF-A0A563U1H1-F1
#
_entry.id   AF-A0A563U1H1-F1
#
_cell.length_a   1.000
_cell.length_b   1.000
_cell.length_c   1.000
_cell.angle_alpha   90.00
_cell.angle_beta   90.00
_cell.angle_gamma   90.00
#
_symmetry.space_group_name_H-M   'P 1'
#
loop_
_entity.id
_entity.type
_entity.pdbx_description
1 polymer ?
#
loop_
_entity_poly.entity_id
_entity_poly.type
_entity_poly.pdbx_seq_one_letter_code
_entity_poly.pdbx_strand_id
1 'polypeptide(L)'
;MELPDSVKDVYDEIKDRLTSPFFGSFFIAWLIINWYIPISLIFYDQKELHNDNFRSFREVINSQLDLCRNVIWPLLCAFGYVLISPAIKAAINIYQTQVAVFSDNKITEILKKKSGIAAELKIKDELINLKSEQNSLAQSQIKELNSKLDSQDQEIPRLQSEVDRLQIDVNKLVDQNDINNKINELTTFVGVWIVNFSNSEGPIEETWDISLDGSVHVNNRRNYMIHRIIGHDNNVWLNLGAQGHFNTGYKSHFVFFLTRSNSNTVVWQGVDLLGETVMFQKNVYVLKPVGDNQ
;
A
#
# COMPACT_ATOMS: atom_id res chain seq x y z
N MET A 1 14.16 -23.67 -16.55
CA MET A 1 15.09 -22.63 -16.08
C MET A 1 14.22 -21.42 -15.80
N GLU A 2 13.82 -21.23 -14.55
CA GLU A 2 13.00 -20.08 -14.16
C GLU A 2 13.86 -18.83 -14.30
N LEU A 3 13.35 -17.84 -15.04
CA LEU A 3 13.98 -16.54 -15.10
C LEU A 3 13.83 -15.89 -13.72
N PRO A 4 14.85 -15.18 -13.20
CA PRO A 4 14.73 -14.43 -11.96
C PRO A 4 13.52 -13.49 -12.04
N ASP A 5 12.76 -13.34 -10.95
CA ASP A 5 11.53 -12.53 -10.93
C ASP A 5 11.74 -11.11 -11.47
N SER A 6 12.91 -10.52 -11.23
CA SER A 6 13.29 -9.20 -11.76
C SER A 6 13.36 -9.13 -13.30
N VAL A 7 13.70 -10.23 -13.98
CA VAL A 7 13.72 -10.29 -15.45
C VAL A 7 12.29 -10.40 -16.00
N LYS A 8 11.41 -11.06 -15.25
CA LYS A 8 10.00 -11.21 -15.61
C LYS A 8 9.28 -9.87 -15.52
N ASP A 9 9.50 -9.10 -14.46
CA ASP A 9 8.88 -7.77 -14.31
C ASP A 9 9.30 -6.81 -15.44
N VAL A 10 10.59 -6.81 -15.81
CA VAL A 10 11.10 -6.01 -16.94
C VAL A 10 10.53 -6.50 -18.27
N TYR A 11 10.40 -7.81 -18.46
CA TYR A 11 9.79 -8.38 -19.66
C TYR A 11 8.31 -7.99 -19.79
N ASP A 12 7.56 -8.04 -18.69
CA ASP A 12 6.14 -7.69 -18.68
C ASP A 12 5.94 -6.19 -18.98
N GLU A 13 6.79 -5.30 -18.44
CA GLU A 13 6.74 -3.87 -18.76
C GLU A 13 7.09 -3.59 -20.24
N ILE A 14 8.09 -4.27 -20.80
CA ILE A 14 8.43 -4.16 -22.22
C ILE A 14 7.30 -4.69 -23.09
N LYS A 15 6.69 -5.82 -22.71
CA LYS A 15 5.58 -6.45 -23.41
C LYS A 15 4.36 -5.53 -23.44
N ASP A 16 4.02 -4.90 -22.32
CA ASP A 16 2.90 -3.96 -22.24
C ASP A 16 3.12 -2.75 -23.16
N ARG A 17 4.35 -2.22 -23.20
CA ARG A 17 4.72 -1.12 -24.11
C ARG A 17 4.70 -1.55 -25.57
N LEU A 18 5.21 -2.73 -25.92
CA LEU A 18 5.17 -3.27 -27.29
C LEU A 18 3.76 -3.64 -27.75
N THR A 19 2.85 -3.95 -26.82
CA THR A 19 1.44 -4.23 -27.10
C THR A 19 0.68 -2.97 -27.50
N SER A 20 1.17 -1.78 -27.14
CA SER A 20 0.62 -0.53 -27.65
C SER A 20 0.80 -0.46 -29.18
N PRO A 21 -0.29 -0.31 -29.96
CA PRO A 21 -0.22 -0.27 -31.43
C PRO A 21 0.74 0.78 -31.99
N PHE A 22 0.90 1.90 -31.28
CA PHE A 22 1.80 2.97 -31.65
C PHE A 22 3.27 2.61 -31.39
N PHE A 23 3.61 2.15 -30.19
CA PHE A 23 4.98 1.78 -29.86
C PHE A 23 5.47 0.57 -30.64
N GLY A 24 4.63 -0.45 -30.81
CA GLY A 24 4.95 -1.61 -31.62
C GLY A 24 5.20 -1.23 -33.09
N SER A 25 4.35 -0.38 -33.69
CA SER A 25 4.57 0.08 -35.07
C SER A 25 5.77 0.99 -35.22
N PHE A 26 6.05 1.86 -34.24
CA PHE A 26 7.28 2.67 -34.20
C PHE A 26 8.52 1.80 -34.14
N PHE A 27 8.55 0.80 -33.26
CA PHE A 27 9.70 -0.09 -33.11
C PHE A 27 9.96 -0.90 -34.40
N ILE A 28 8.91 -1.45 -35.02
CA ILE A 28 9.02 -2.16 -36.30
C ILE A 28 9.48 -1.21 -37.41
N ALA A 29 8.90 -0.01 -37.52
CA ALA A 29 9.31 0.99 -38.51
C ALA A 29 10.78 1.42 -38.30
N TRP A 30 11.21 1.56 -37.05
CA TRP A 30 12.58 1.88 -36.69
C TRP A 30 13.55 0.78 -37.13
N LEU A 31 13.21 -0.49 -36.85
CA LEU A 31 14.01 -1.65 -37.27
C LEU A 31 14.11 -1.75 -38.79
N ILE A 32 13.06 -1.42 -39.53
CA ILE A 32 13.06 -1.44 -41.00
C ILE A 32 13.91 -0.30 -41.57
N ILE A 33 13.74 0.93 -41.06
CA ILE A 33 14.45 2.13 -41.58
C ILE A 33 15.93 2.12 -41.21
N ASN A 34 16.24 1.68 -39.99
CA ASN A 34 17.59 1.64 -39.44
C ASN A 34 18.18 0.22 -39.45
N TRP A 35 17.73 -0.63 -40.39
CA TRP A 35 18.06 -2.06 -40.45
C TRP A 35 19.56 -2.39 -40.40
N TYR A 36 20.43 -1.48 -40.87
CA TYR A 36 21.87 -1.69 -40.83
C TYR A 36 22.40 -1.82 -39.39
N ILE A 37 21.83 -1.08 -38.44
CA ILE A 37 22.24 -1.13 -37.01
C ILE A 37 21.93 -2.50 -36.37
N PRO A 38 20.68 -3.00 -36.32
CA PRO A 38 20.39 -4.29 -35.72
C PRO A 38 21.04 -5.44 -36.50
N ILE A 39 21.14 -5.37 -37.83
CA ILE A 39 21.84 -6.42 -38.59
C ILE A 39 23.33 -6.45 -38.23
N SER A 40 24.00 -5.30 -38.18
CA SER A 40 25.40 -5.23 -37.76
C SER A 40 25.58 -5.74 -36.33
N LEU A 41 24.67 -5.41 -35.40
CA LEU A 41 24.78 -5.85 -34.00
C LEU A 41 24.54 -7.35 -33.80
N ILE A 42 23.68 -7.98 -34.61
CA ILE A 42 23.28 -9.38 -34.45
C ILE A 42 24.15 -10.33 -35.28
N PHE A 43 24.51 -9.92 -36.50
CA PHE A 43 25.10 -10.82 -37.50
C PHE A 43 26.58 -10.56 -37.80
N TYR A 44 27.11 -9.36 -37.54
CA TYR A 44 28.50 -9.05 -37.89
C TYR A 44 29.46 -9.39 -36.76
N ASP A 45 30.53 -10.10 -37.11
CA ASP A 45 31.70 -10.24 -36.24
C ASP A 45 32.64 -9.04 -36.39
N GLN A 46 33.50 -8.81 -35.38
CA GLN A 46 34.46 -7.70 -35.39
C GLN A 46 35.39 -7.68 -36.61
N LYS A 47 35.66 -8.86 -37.22
CA LYS A 47 36.45 -8.97 -38.44
C LYS A 47 35.71 -8.47 -39.67
N GLU A 48 34.43 -8.79 -39.80
CA GLU A 48 33.58 -8.34 -40.91
C GLU A 48 33.35 -6.83 -40.82
N LEU A 49 33.18 -6.32 -39.60
CA LEU A 49 33.09 -4.90 -39.34
C LEU A 49 34.33 -4.12 -39.81
N HIS A 50 35.52 -4.70 -39.61
CA HIS A 50 36.78 -4.11 -40.05
C HIS A 50 36.92 -4.08 -41.57
N ASN A 51 36.39 -5.10 -42.27
CA ASN A 51 36.37 -5.14 -43.73
C ASN A 51 35.50 -4.00 -44.32
N ASP A 52 34.44 -3.60 -43.61
CA ASP A 52 33.59 -2.47 -43.97
C ASP A 52 34.18 -1.10 -43.54
N ASN A 53 35.45 -1.06 -43.12
CA ASN A 53 36.18 0.12 -42.64
C ASN A 53 35.70 0.71 -41.32
N PHE A 54 34.96 -0.04 -40.51
CA PHE A 54 34.56 0.39 -39.18
C PHE A 54 35.45 -0.26 -38.11
N ARG A 55 35.96 0.54 -37.17
CA ARG A 55 36.85 0.05 -36.11
C ARG A 55 36.09 -0.56 -34.93
N SER A 56 34.83 -0.17 -34.75
CA SER A 56 33.98 -0.62 -33.65
C SER A 56 32.50 -0.45 -33.97
N PHE A 57 31.63 -1.22 -33.28
CA PHE A 57 30.17 -1.07 -33.38
C PHE A 57 29.69 0.35 -33.03
N ARG A 58 30.41 1.04 -32.15
CA ARG A 58 30.11 2.43 -31.79
C ARG A 58 30.26 3.37 -32.98
N GLU A 59 31.25 3.13 -33.84
CA GLU A 59 31.47 3.92 -35.05
C GLU A 59 30.36 3.69 -36.08
N VAL A 60 29.92 2.43 -36.24
CA VAL A 60 28.76 2.08 -37.08
C VAL A 60 27.51 2.82 -36.62
N ILE A 61 27.19 2.74 -35.32
CA ILE A 61 26.03 3.43 -34.76
C ILE A 61 26.15 4.94 -34.99
N ASN A 62 27.27 5.55 -34.60
CA ASN A 62 27.48 6.99 -34.76
C ASN A 62 27.40 7.46 -36.22
N SER A 63 27.87 6.65 -37.17
CA SER A 63 27.79 6.97 -38.60
C SER A 63 26.36 7.00 -39.13
N GLN A 64 25.45 6.26 -38.48
CA GLN A 64 24.04 6.17 -38.85
C GLN A 64 23.14 7.01 -37.95
N LEU A 65 23.65 7.69 -36.92
CA LEU A 65 22.89 8.54 -35.99
C LEU A 65 22.50 9.89 -36.63
N ASP A 66 21.61 9.85 -37.62
CA ASP A 66 20.86 11.03 -38.04
C ASP A 66 19.51 11.08 -37.30
N LEU A 67 19.23 12.18 -36.60
CA LEU A 67 18.01 12.36 -35.81
C LEU A 67 16.75 12.22 -36.68
N CYS A 68 16.78 12.78 -37.89
CA CYS A 68 15.65 12.74 -38.82
C CYS A 68 15.34 11.30 -39.24
N ARG A 69 16.36 10.57 -39.67
CA ARG A 69 16.23 9.16 -40.08
C ARG A 69 15.90 8.21 -38.93
N ASN A 70 16.50 8.41 -37.76
CA ASN A 70 16.32 7.48 -36.64
C ASN A 70 15.04 7.73 -35.85
N VAL A 71 14.52 8.95 -35.79
CA VAL A 71 13.38 9.27 -34.92
C VAL A 71 12.19 9.74 -35.73
N ILE A 72 12.35 10.78 -36.55
CA ILE A 72 11.23 11.45 -37.21
C ILE A 72 10.57 10.52 -38.23
N TRP A 73 11.33 9.85 -39.08
CA TRP A 73 10.78 8.95 -40.10
C TRP A 73 10.03 7.75 -39.51
N PRO A 74 10.58 6.97 -38.55
CA PRO A 74 9.84 5.91 -37.88
C PRO A 74 8.58 6.40 -37.15
N LEU A 75 8.63 7.59 -36.56
CA LEU A 75 7.47 8.20 -35.88
C LEU A 75 6.35 8.53 -36.87
N LEU A 76 6.68 9.12 -38.02
CA LEU A 76 5.72 9.40 -39.09
C LEU A 76 5.13 8.11 -39.67
N CYS A 77 5.94 7.07 -39.88
CA CYS A 77 5.47 5.76 -40.33
C CYS A 77 4.54 5.11 -39.30
N ALA A 78 4.87 5.16 -38.01
CA ALA A 78 4.02 4.64 -36.94
C ALA A 78 2.68 5.36 -36.88
N PHE A 79 2.71 6.70 -36.96
CA PHE A 79 1.50 7.51 -36.98
C PHE A 79 0.63 7.20 -38.21
N GLY A 80 1.23 7.13 -39.40
CA GLY A 80 0.55 6.73 -40.62
C GLY A 80 -0.06 5.33 -40.52
N TYR A 81 0.67 4.37 -39.96
CA TYR A 81 0.17 3.02 -39.73
C TYR A 81 -1.02 3.01 -38.76
N VAL A 82 -0.96 3.71 -37.64
CA VAL A 82 -2.07 3.79 -36.68
C VAL A 82 -3.33 4.36 -37.35
N LEU A 83 -3.19 5.37 -38.21
CA LEU A 83 -4.31 5.93 -38.96
C LEU A 83 -4.86 5.00 -40.05
N ILE A 84 -3.99 4.27 -40.76
CA ILE A 84 -4.38 3.39 -41.87
C ILE A 84 -4.88 2.02 -41.36
N SER A 85 -4.43 1.57 -40.19
CA SER A 85 -4.73 0.23 -39.66
C SER A 85 -6.23 -0.08 -39.50
N PRO A 86 -7.12 0.83 -39.08
CA PRO A 86 -8.55 0.55 -39.01
C PRO A 86 -9.16 0.34 -40.40
N ALA A 87 -8.69 1.11 -41.40
CA ALA A 87 -9.14 0.96 -42.78
C ALA A 87 -8.71 -0.38 -43.39
N ILE A 88 -7.47 -0.80 -43.14
CA ILE A 88 -6.99 -2.14 -43.55
C ILE A 88 -7.82 -3.24 -42.87
N LYS A 89 -8.06 -3.14 -41.56
CA LYS A 89 -8.90 -4.12 -40.83
C LYS A 89 -10.32 -4.19 -41.39
N ALA A 90 -10.92 -3.04 -41.70
CA ALA A 90 -12.23 -2.99 -42.33
C ALA A 90 -12.22 -3.67 -43.71
N ALA A 91 -11.22 -3.41 -44.54
CA ALA A 91 -11.07 -4.05 -45.85
C ALA A 91 -10.90 -5.58 -45.74
N ILE A 92 -10.11 -6.06 -44.78
CA ILE A 92 -9.96 -7.50 -44.50
C ILE A 92 -11.28 -8.13 -44.08
N ASN A 93 -12.05 -7.48 -43.19
CA ASN A 93 -13.35 -7.98 -42.76
C ASN A 93 -14.36 -8.04 -43.92
N ILE A 94 -14.38 -7.04 -44.80
CA ILE A 94 -15.21 -7.03 -46.00
C ILE A 94 -14.81 -8.18 -46.92
N TYR A 95 -13.51 -8.39 -47.12
CA TYR A 95 -13.03 -9.51 -47.93
C TYR A 95 -13.42 -10.87 -47.34
N GLN A 96 -13.25 -11.07 -46.03
CA GLN A 96 -13.62 -12.30 -45.35
C GLN A 96 -15.11 -12.60 -45.43
N THR A 97 -15.97 -11.57 -45.27
CA THR A 97 -17.42 -11.73 -45.41
C THR A 97 -17.82 -12.08 -46.84
N GLN A 98 -17.19 -11.46 -47.86
CA GLN A 98 -17.41 -11.83 -49.25
C GLN A 98 -17.01 -13.29 -49.55
N VAL A 99 -15.86 -13.73 -49.04
CA VAL A 99 -15.39 -15.11 -49.19
C VAL A 99 -16.35 -16.10 -48.50
N ALA A 100 -16.83 -15.78 -47.30
CA ALA A 100 -17.80 -16.61 -46.58
C ALA A 100 -19.11 -16.75 -47.35
N VAL A 101 -19.69 -15.63 -47.82
CA VAL A 101 -20.94 -15.64 -48.62
C VAL A 101 -20.76 -16.44 -49.91
N PHE A 102 -19.61 -16.32 -50.58
CA PHE A 102 -19.35 -17.08 -51.79
C PHE A 102 -19.20 -18.58 -51.51
N SER A 103 -18.59 -18.95 -50.38
CA SER A 103 -18.48 -20.34 -49.93
C SER A 103 -19.87 -20.93 -49.64
N ASP A 104 -20.71 -20.21 -48.89
CA ASP A 104 -22.07 -20.63 -48.54
C ASP A 104 -22.97 -20.77 -49.78
N ASN A 105 -22.82 -19.87 -50.76
CA ASN A 105 -23.56 -19.95 -52.02
C ASN A 105 -23.14 -21.17 -52.86
N LYS A 106 -21.85 -21.52 -52.89
CA LYS A 106 -21.39 -22.75 -53.56
C LYS A 106 -21.87 -24.01 -52.85
N ILE A 107 -21.83 -24.02 -51.52
CA ILE A 107 -22.32 -25.14 -50.70
C ILE A 107 -23.82 -25.33 -50.93
N THR A 108 -24.61 -24.26 -50.90
CA THR A 108 -26.05 -24.32 -51.17
C THR A 108 -26.37 -24.73 -52.61
N GLU A 109 -25.59 -24.33 -53.61
CA GLU A 109 -25.79 -24.78 -55.00
C GLU A 109 -25.48 -26.27 -55.19
N ILE A 110 -24.40 -26.78 -54.59
CA ILE A 110 -24.03 -28.20 -54.63
C ILE A 110 -25.07 -29.06 -53.89
N LEU A 111 -25.60 -28.57 -52.76
CA LEU A 111 -26.65 -29.24 -52.00
C LEU A 111 -27.99 -29.26 -52.75
N LYS A 112 -28.40 -28.14 -53.38
CA LYS A 112 -29.60 -28.07 -54.23
C LYS A 112 -29.57 -29.05 -55.40
N LYS A 113 -28.40 -29.34 -55.96
CA LYS A 113 -28.24 -30.32 -57.05
C LYS A 113 -28.28 -31.79 -56.58
N LYS A 114 -28.10 -32.07 -55.28
CA LYS A 114 -27.95 -33.45 -54.77
C LYS A 114 -29.07 -33.96 -53.85
N SER A 115 -29.88 -33.11 -53.25
CA SER A 115 -30.95 -33.57 -52.35
C SER A 115 -32.31 -33.03 -52.77
N GLY A 116 -33.30 -33.91 -52.92
CA GLY A 116 -34.68 -33.52 -53.15
C GLY A 116 -35.14 -32.53 -52.08
N ILE A 117 -35.85 -31.48 -52.51
CA ILE A 117 -36.31 -30.31 -51.75
C ILE A 117 -36.90 -30.66 -50.35
N ALA A 118 -37.48 -31.85 -50.20
CA ALA A 118 -38.01 -32.35 -48.92
C ALA A 118 -36.93 -32.61 -47.85
N ALA A 119 -35.74 -33.07 -48.21
CA ALA A 119 -34.64 -33.29 -47.27
C ALA A 119 -34.05 -31.96 -46.77
N GLU A 120 -34.00 -30.95 -47.65
CA GLU A 120 -33.50 -29.60 -47.30
C GLU A 120 -34.42 -28.90 -46.30
N LEU A 121 -35.74 -28.99 -46.48
CA LEU A 121 -36.71 -28.43 -45.54
C LEU A 121 -36.56 -29.04 -44.15
N LYS A 122 -36.39 -30.36 -44.07
CA LYS A 122 -36.19 -31.05 -42.79
C LYS A 122 -34.90 -30.62 -42.08
N ILE A 123 -33.78 -30.48 -42.82
CA ILE A 123 -32.51 -30.00 -42.24
C ILE A 123 -32.63 -28.56 -41.77
N LYS A 124 -33.35 -27.70 -42.50
CA LYS A 124 -33.59 -26.31 -42.07
C LYS A 124 -34.44 -26.23 -40.80
N ASP A 125 -35.49 -27.03 -40.71
CA ASP A 125 -36.32 -27.09 -39.51
C ASP A 125 -35.52 -27.61 -38.30
N GLU A 126 -34.68 -28.63 -38.49
CA GLU A 126 -33.75 -29.12 -37.46
C GLU A 126 -32.74 -28.04 -37.04
N LEU A 127 -32.17 -27.29 -37.97
CA LEU A 127 -31.26 -26.17 -37.66
C LEU A 127 -31.95 -25.02 -36.91
N ILE A 128 -33.19 -24.70 -37.27
CA ILE A 128 -33.98 -23.68 -36.57
C ILE A 128 -34.27 -24.13 -35.14
N ASN A 129 -34.63 -25.40 -34.94
CA ASN A 129 -34.87 -25.97 -33.61
C ASN A 129 -33.60 -26.04 -32.77
N LEU A 130 -32.48 -26.47 -33.34
CA LEU A 130 -31.18 -26.47 -32.64
C LEU A 130 -30.76 -25.06 -32.25
N LYS A 131 -30.98 -24.07 -33.12
CA LYS A 131 -30.67 -22.67 -32.82
C LYS A 131 -31.58 -22.09 -31.75
N SER A 132 -32.87 -22.45 -31.72
CA SER A 132 -33.79 -22.01 -30.67
C SER A 132 -33.46 -22.64 -29.32
N GLU A 133 -33.04 -23.91 -29.30
CA GLU A 133 -32.54 -24.60 -28.10
C GLU A 133 -31.22 -23.99 -27.60
N GLN A 134 -30.27 -23.71 -28.50
CA GLN A 134 -29.03 -23.04 -28.13
C GLN A 134 -29.29 -21.64 -27.55
N ASN A 135 -30.24 -20.90 -28.13
CA ASN A 135 -30.62 -19.59 -27.63
C ASN A 135 -31.32 -19.67 -26.27
N SER A 136 -32.18 -20.65 -26.03
CA SER A 136 -32.85 -20.83 -24.73
C SER A 136 -31.84 -21.24 -23.65
N LEU A 137 -30.87 -22.10 -23.99
CA LEU A 137 -29.77 -22.46 -23.10
C LEU A 137 -28.91 -21.23 -22.77
N ALA A 138 -28.52 -20.45 -23.78
CA ALA A 138 -27.75 -19.23 -23.58
C ALA A 138 -28.51 -18.21 -22.70
N GLN A 139 -29.82 -18.04 -22.90
CA GLN A 139 -30.65 -17.19 -22.06
C GLN A 139 -30.73 -17.69 -20.61
N SER A 140 -30.81 -19.01 -20.40
CA SER A 140 -30.82 -19.60 -19.06
C SER A 140 -29.49 -19.35 -18.32
N GLN A 141 -28.37 -19.47 -19.03
CA GLN A 141 -27.03 -19.18 -18.48
C GLN A 141 -26.86 -17.70 -18.17
N ILE A 142 -27.32 -16.79 -19.04
CA ILE A 142 -27.31 -15.35 -18.77
C ILE A 142 -28.13 -15.04 -17.52
N LYS A 143 -29.30 -15.65 -17.37
CA LYS A 143 -30.16 -15.45 -16.19
C LYS A 143 -29.48 -15.97 -14.92
N GLU A 144 -28.85 -17.13 -14.96
CA GLU A 144 -28.09 -17.67 -13.83
C GLU A 144 -26.92 -16.77 -13.45
N LEU A 145 -26.13 -16.32 -14.44
CA LEU A 145 -25.01 -15.41 -14.22
C LEU A 145 -25.47 -14.08 -13.63
N ASN A 146 -26.56 -13.51 -14.13
CA ASN A 146 -27.13 -12.28 -13.56
C ASN A 146 -27.59 -12.48 -12.12
N SER A 147 -28.22 -13.63 -11.79
CA SER A 147 -28.61 -13.90 -10.41
C SER A 147 -27.41 -14.06 -9.47
N LYS A 148 -26.28 -14.61 -9.96
CA LYS A 148 -25.02 -14.68 -9.20
C LYS A 148 -24.43 -13.29 -9.02
N LEU A 149 -24.45 -12.47 -10.07
CA LEU A 149 -23.97 -11.09 -10.03
C LEU A 149 -24.76 -10.27 -9.01
N ASP A 150 -26.09 -10.35 -9.04
CA ASP A 150 -26.97 -9.69 -8.06
C ASP A 150 -26.67 -10.14 -6.62
N SER A 151 -26.39 -11.44 -6.42
CA SER A 151 -26.02 -11.95 -5.09
C SER A 151 -24.66 -11.44 -4.60
N GLN A 152 -23.69 -11.30 -5.51
CA GLN A 152 -22.36 -10.75 -5.20
C GLN A 152 -22.44 -9.25 -4.93
N ASP A 153 -23.24 -8.52 -5.71
CA ASP A 153 -23.48 -7.09 -5.53
C ASP A 153 -24.17 -6.78 -4.19
N GLN A 154 -24.92 -7.72 -3.61
CA GLN A 154 -25.47 -7.60 -2.26
C GLN A 154 -24.47 -7.97 -1.16
N GLU A 155 -23.53 -8.87 -1.43
CA GLU A 155 -22.55 -9.32 -0.45
C GLU A 155 -21.44 -8.28 -0.23
N ILE A 156 -20.99 -7.59 -1.28
CA ILE A 156 -19.98 -6.52 -1.19
C ILE A 156 -20.34 -5.43 -0.16
N PRO A 157 -21.51 -4.76 -0.23
CA PRO A 157 -21.86 -3.71 0.72
C PRO A 157 -22.05 -4.24 2.14
N ARG A 158 -22.48 -5.50 2.29
CA ARG A 158 -22.57 -6.16 3.60
C ARG A 158 -21.19 -6.30 4.23
N LEU A 159 -20.22 -6.82 3.48
CA LEU A 159 -18.85 -6.98 3.95
C LEU A 159 -18.17 -5.63 4.21
N GLN A 160 -18.42 -4.62 3.37
CA GLN A 160 -17.92 -3.25 3.60
C GLN A 160 -18.46 -2.67 4.92
N SER A 161 -19.76 -2.84 5.17
CA SER A 161 -20.39 -2.39 6.42
C SER A 161 -19.81 -3.12 7.65
N GLU A 162 -19.46 -4.39 7.51
CA GLU A 162 -18.83 -5.17 8.58
C GLU A 162 -17.38 -4.71 8.85
N VAL A 163 -16.60 -4.43 7.80
CA VAL A 163 -15.25 -3.85 7.92
C VAL A 163 -15.31 -2.49 8.62
N ASP A 164 -16.23 -1.62 8.23
CA ASP A 164 -16.39 -0.30 8.87
C ASP A 164 -16.76 -0.43 10.35
N ARG A 165 -17.64 -1.36 10.70
CA ARG A 165 -18.00 -1.65 12.09
C ARG A 165 -16.80 -2.13 12.89
N LEU A 166 -16.03 -3.07 12.36
CA LEU A 166 -14.84 -3.60 13.02
C LEU A 166 -13.76 -2.52 13.18
N GLN A 167 -13.60 -1.63 12.22
CA GLN A 167 -12.66 -0.51 12.31
C GLN A 167 -13.04 0.45 13.45
N ILE A 168 -14.34 0.74 13.62
CA ILE A 168 -14.84 1.55 14.74
C ILE A 168 -14.57 0.84 16.08
N ASP A 169 -14.81 -0.46 16.17
CA ASP A 169 -14.59 -1.23 17.38
C ASP A 169 -13.10 -1.31 17.75
N VAL A 170 -12.21 -1.48 16.77
CA VAL A 170 -10.75 -1.42 16.96
C VAL A 170 -10.33 -0.06 17.50
N ASN A 171 -10.80 1.04 16.91
CA ASN A 171 -10.46 2.38 17.38
C ASN A 171 -10.92 2.62 18.83
N LYS A 172 -12.13 2.15 19.20
CA LYS A 172 -12.61 2.22 20.59
C LYS A 172 -11.73 1.45 21.56
N LEU A 173 -11.25 0.26 21.16
CA LEU A 173 -10.37 -0.54 22.00
C LEU A 173 -8.99 0.12 22.17
N VAL A 174 -8.46 0.75 21.13
CA VAL A 174 -7.23 1.54 21.21
C VAL A 174 -7.40 2.70 22.18
N ASP A 175 -8.48 3.46 22.07
CA ASP A 175 -8.77 4.58 22.99
C ASP A 175 -8.91 4.11 24.45
N GLN A 176 -9.59 2.99 24.68
CA GLN A 176 -9.71 2.38 26.01
C GLN A 176 -8.36 1.92 26.56
N ASN A 177 -7.52 1.32 25.71
CA ASN A 177 -6.19 0.88 26.11
C ASN A 177 -5.29 2.07 26.47
N ASP A 178 -5.36 3.16 25.70
CA ASP A 178 -4.62 4.39 26.00
C ASP A 178 -5.06 5.03 27.33
N ILE A 179 -6.36 5.01 27.63
CA ILE A 179 -6.88 5.45 28.93
C ILE A 179 -6.38 4.54 30.06
N ASN A 180 -6.45 3.22 29.89
CA ASN A 180 -5.97 2.26 30.89
C ASN A 180 -4.47 2.38 31.13
N ASN A 181 -3.68 2.60 30.08
CA ASN A 181 -2.25 2.85 30.19
C ASN A 181 -1.96 4.12 30.99
N LYS A 182 -2.67 5.23 30.73
CA LYS A 182 -2.55 6.46 31.53
C LYS A 182 -2.92 6.25 33.00
N ILE A 183 -3.97 5.47 33.28
CA ILE A 183 -4.37 5.13 34.66
C ILE A 183 -3.29 4.28 35.34
N ASN A 184 -2.77 3.27 34.66
CA ASN A 184 -1.70 2.40 35.18
C ASN A 184 -0.40 3.19 35.45
N GLU A 185 -0.05 4.12 34.56
CA GLU A 185 1.09 5.03 34.77
C GLU A 185 0.88 5.90 36.02
N LEU A 186 -0.31 6.52 36.19
CA LEU A 186 -0.59 7.39 37.33
C LEU A 186 -0.67 6.63 38.65
N THR A 187 -1.35 5.48 38.70
CA THR A 187 -1.52 4.67 39.92
C THR A 187 -0.19 4.26 40.56
N THR A 188 0.87 4.09 39.77
CA THR A 188 2.23 3.82 40.27
C THR A 188 2.71 4.96 41.19
N PHE A 189 2.40 6.20 40.85
CA PHE A 189 2.81 7.39 41.58
C PHE A 189 1.84 7.82 42.68
N VAL A 190 0.60 7.32 42.71
CA VAL A 190 -0.37 7.73 43.74
C VAL A 190 0.08 7.37 45.15
N GLY A 191 0.06 8.33 46.07
CA GLY A 191 0.33 8.14 47.49
C GLY A 191 1.33 9.16 48.05
N VAL A 192 1.73 8.94 49.30
CA VAL A 192 2.66 9.81 50.00
C VAL A 192 4.11 9.38 49.76
N TRP A 193 4.91 10.29 49.24
CA TRP A 193 6.32 10.13 48.94
C TRP A 193 7.17 11.03 49.84
N ILE A 194 8.28 10.49 50.31
CA ILE A 194 9.35 11.28 50.94
C ILE A 194 10.38 11.57 49.85
N VAL A 195 10.56 12.84 49.53
CA VAL A 195 11.44 13.31 48.47
C VAL A 195 12.64 14.00 49.09
N ASN A 196 13.82 13.46 48.83
CA ASN A 196 15.09 14.00 49.31
C ASN A 196 15.84 14.66 48.16
N PHE A 197 16.11 15.96 48.28
CA PHE A 197 16.95 16.73 47.38
C PHE A 197 18.35 16.85 47.97
N SER A 198 19.37 16.66 47.15
CA SER A 198 20.75 16.95 47.51
C SER A 198 21.23 18.13 46.67
N ASN A 199 21.17 19.34 47.24
CA ASN A 199 21.65 20.56 46.60
C ASN A 199 22.96 21.04 47.23
N SER A 200 23.52 22.14 46.72
CA SER A 200 24.76 22.73 47.26
C SER A 200 24.62 23.30 48.68
N GLU A 201 23.40 23.55 49.13
CA GLU A 201 23.09 24.13 50.45
C GLU A 201 22.85 23.06 51.53
N GLY A 202 22.62 21.81 51.13
CA GLY A 202 22.44 20.67 52.02
C GLY A 202 21.29 19.74 51.59
N PRO A 203 21.08 18.62 52.30
CA PRO A 203 19.94 17.76 52.04
C PRO A 203 18.63 18.43 52.47
N ILE A 204 17.64 18.46 51.57
CA ILE A 204 16.28 18.94 51.86
C ILE A 204 15.33 17.75 51.75
N GLU A 205 14.55 17.50 52.79
CA GLU A 205 13.50 16.47 52.81
C GLU A 205 12.12 17.14 52.67
N GLU A 206 11.31 16.66 51.73
CA GLU A 206 9.93 17.11 51.51
C GLU A 206 8.97 15.92 51.46
N THR A 207 7.74 16.12 51.95
CA THR A 207 6.65 15.14 51.80
C THR A 207 5.73 15.55 50.66
N TRP A 208 5.58 14.67 49.68
CA TRP A 208 4.80 14.87 48.47
C TRP A 208 3.61 13.90 48.47
N ASP A 209 2.39 14.42 48.53
CA ASP A 209 1.17 13.62 48.41
C ASP A 209 0.63 13.72 46.99
N ILE A 210 0.74 12.62 46.23
CA ILE A 210 0.35 12.54 44.83
C ILE A 210 -1.02 11.88 44.72
N SER A 211 -1.99 12.61 44.22
CA SER A 211 -3.37 12.15 44.00
C SER A 211 -3.54 11.48 42.64
N LEU A 212 -4.62 10.71 42.48
CA LEU A 212 -4.97 10.02 41.22
C LEU A 212 -5.24 10.98 40.05
N ASP A 213 -5.66 12.21 40.34
CA ASP A 213 -5.86 13.27 39.34
C ASP A 213 -4.55 13.94 38.89
N GLY A 214 -3.41 13.50 39.40
CA GLY A 214 -2.09 14.07 39.10
C GLY A 214 -1.75 15.33 39.88
N SER A 215 -2.59 15.76 40.84
CA SER A 215 -2.22 16.83 41.78
C SER A 215 -1.15 16.34 42.77
N VAL A 216 -0.20 17.20 43.08
CA VAL A 216 0.91 16.92 44.00
C VAL A 216 0.94 18.00 45.08
N HIS A 217 0.71 17.59 46.32
CA HIS A 217 0.74 18.50 47.47
C HIS A 217 2.07 18.35 48.21
N VAL A 218 2.85 19.42 48.25
CA VAL A 218 4.16 19.43 48.91
C VAL A 218 4.05 20.13 50.26
N ASN A 219 4.35 19.39 51.34
CA ASN A 219 4.37 19.88 52.72
C ASN A 219 3.11 20.68 53.12
N ASN A 220 1.93 20.32 52.60
CA ASN A 220 0.65 21.01 52.78
C ASN A 220 0.63 22.49 52.35
N ARG A 221 1.55 22.95 51.50
CA ARG A 221 1.71 24.38 51.16
C ARG A 221 1.75 24.69 49.67
N ARG A 222 2.26 23.78 48.84
CA ARG A 222 2.39 24.02 47.39
C ARG A 222 1.66 22.93 46.62
N ASN A 223 0.93 23.36 45.60
CA ASN A 223 0.23 22.46 44.72
C ASN A 223 0.95 22.45 43.37
N TYR A 224 1.42 21.30 42.95
CA TYR A 224 1.90 21.05 41.60
C TYR A 224 0.92 20.14 40.87
N MET A 225 1.06 20.07 39.55
CA MET A 225 0.28 19.20 38.68
C MET A 225 1.24 18.44 37.77
N ILE A 226 1.08 17.12 37.74
CA ILE A 226 1.78 16.26 36.78
C ILE A 226 1.16 16.50 35.41
N HIS A 227 1.88 17.17 34.52
CA HIS A 227 1.43 17.42 33.16
C HIS A 227 1.70 16.25 32.22
N ARG A 228 2.80 15.53 32.46
CA ARG A 228 3.22 14.43 31.60
C ARG A 228 4.12 13.47 32.37
N ILE A 229 3.88 12.19 32.16
CA ILE A 229 4.77 11.10 32.53
C ILE A 229 5.24 10.47 31.22
N ILE A 230 6.54 10.22 31.08
CA ILE A 230 7.08 9.48 29.93
C ILE A 230 7.92 8.34 30.47
N GLY A 231 7.49 7.11 30.26
CA GLY A 231 8.30 5.92 30.50
C GLY A 231 9.13 5.59 29.27
N HIS A 232 10.43 5.39 29.44
CA HIS A 232 11.30 4.81 28.41
C HIS A 232 12.36 3.93 29.08
N ASP A 233 12.35 2.64 28.77
CA ASP A 233 13.17 1.61 29.41
C ASP A 233 13.02 1.62 30.95
N ASN A 234 14.12 1.82 31.69
CA ASN A 234 14.14 1.90 33.15
C ASN A 234 13.98 3.34 33.69
N ASN A 235 13.64 4.28 32.81
CA ASN A 235 13.62 5.71 33.11
C ASN A 235 12.18 6.22 33.09
N VAL A 236 11.82 7.05 34.07
CA VAL A 236 10.56 7.77 34.09
C VAL A 236 10.83 9.27 34.16
N TRP A 237 10.30 9.98 33.19
CA TRP A 237 10.35 11.43 33.12
C TRP A 237 9.05 12.00 33.67
N LEU A 238 9.16 12.86 34.68
CA LEU A 238 8.01 13.49 35.31
C LEU A 238 8.07 15.00 35.08
N ASN A 239 7.04 15.52 34.43
CA ASN A 239 6.90 16.96 34.18
C ASN A 239 5.89 17.57 35.14
N LEU A 240 6.36 18.47 36.00
CA LEU A 240 5.56 19.14 37.02
C LEU A 240 5.41 20.63 36.71
N GLY A 241 4.19 21.13 36.78
CA GLY A 241 3.86 22.56 36.74
C GLY A 241 3.27 23.02 38.07
N ALA A 242 3.65 24.20 38.55
CA ALA A 242 3.02 24.80 39.72
C ALA A 242 1.57 25.22 39.40
N GLN A 243 0.61 24.78 40.22
CA GLN A 243 -0.81 25.09 40.05
C GLN A 243 -1.06 26.57 40.40
N GLY A 244 -1.65 27.33 39.48
CA GLY A 244 -2.00 28.75 39.70
C GLY A 244 -1.06 29.78 39.07
N HIS A 245 0.08 29.35 38.49
CA HIS A 245 1.00 30.22 37.74
C HIS A 245 1.10 29.80 36.26
N PHE A 246 -0.04 29.66 35.60
CA PHE A 246 -0.13 29.19 34.20
C PHE A 246 0.61 30.05 33.17
N ASN A 247 1.10 31.24 33.53
CA ASN A 247 1.74 32.18 32.61
C ASN A 247 3.21 32.51 32.92
N THR A 248 3.83 31.89 33.92
CA THR A 248 5.22 32.23 34.32
C THR A 248 6.29 31.32 33.71
N GLY A 249 5.90 30.27 32.97
CA GLY A 249 6.84 29.41 32.24
C GLY A 249 7.72 28.50 33.10
N TYR A 250 7.63 28.56 34.43
CA TYR A 250 8.39 27.68 35.32
C TYR A 250 7.81 26.26 35.28
N LYS A 251 8.41 25.40 34.45
CA LYS A 251 8.16 23.96 34.42
C LYS A 251 9.36 23.24 35.03
N SER A 252 9.14 22.54 36.13
CA SER A 252 10.16 21.67 36.70
C SER A 252 10.10 20.32 35.97
N HIS A 253 11.22 19.89 35.40
CA HIS A 253 11.35 18.58 34.79
C HIS A 253 12.25 17.73 35.68
N PHE A 254 11.82 16.52 35.95
CA PHE A 254 12.60 15.56 36.72
C PHE A 254 12.79 14.30 35.90
N VAL A 255 14.00 13.75 35.97
CA VAL A 255 14.37 12.49 35.31
C VAL A 255 14.64 11.47 36.39
N PHE A 256 13.81 10.45 36.49
CA PHE A 256 13.93 9.40 37.50
C PHE A 256 14.33 8.06 36.86
N PHE A 257 15.01 7.26 37.65
CA PHE A 257 15.38 5.89 37.35
C PHE A 257 14.92 5.03 38.54
N LEU A 258 14.30 3.89 38.27
CA LEU A 258 13.92 2.98 39.34
C LEU A 258 15.19 2.33 39.91
N THR A 259 15.57 2.68 41.13
CA THR A 259 16.82 2.17 41.73
C THR A 259 16.57 0.95 42.60
N ARG A 260 15.43 0.89 43.28
CA ARG A 260 15.08 -0.27 44.12
C ARG A 260 13.58 -0.42 44.25
N SER A 261 13.10 -1.65 44.05
CA SER A 261 11.73 -2.03 44.38
C SER A 261 11.75 -3.32 45.19
N ASN A 262 11.11 -3.31 46.36
CA ASN A 262 10.78 -4.51 47.12
C ASN A 262 9.32 -4.42 47.59
N SER A 263 8.81 -5.45 48.29
CA SER A 263 7.42 -5.49 48.76
C SER A 263 7.01 -4.31 49.66
N ASN A 264 7.98 -3.55 50.19
CA ASN A 264 7.79 -2.62 51.30
C ASN A 264 8.13 -1.17 50.96
N THR A 265 8.99 -0.97 49.98
CA THR A 265 9.57 0.32 49.63
C THR A 265 9.83 0.35 48.12
N VAL A 266 9.38 1.44 47.50
CA VAL A 266 9.75 1.79 46.12
C VAL A 266 10.63 3.03 46.20
N VAL A 267 11.83 2.94 45.64
CA VAL A 267 12.80 4.04 45.59
C VAL A 267 13.11 4.36 44.14
N TRP A 268 12.86 5.62 43.78
CA TRP A 268 13.31 6.21 42.52
C TRP A 268 14.41 7.20 42.82
N GLN A 269 15.47 7.19 42.02
CA GLN A 269 16.53 8.17 42.12
C GLN A 269 16.71 8.83 40.76
N GLY A 270 16.97 10.13 40.76
CA GLY A 270 16.95 10.92 39.56
C GLY A 270 17.79 12.16 39.67
N VAL A 271 17.74 12.95 38.61
CA VAL A 271 18.29 14.30 38.56
C VAL A 271 17.21 15.28 38.11
N ASP A 272 17.22 16.48 38.70
CA ASP A 272 16.39 17.57 38.22
C ASP A 272 17.06 18.33 37.05
N LEU A 273 16.42 19.40 36.56
CA LEU A 273 16.98 20.24 35.49
C LEU A 273 18.27 20.96 35.87
N LEU A 274 18.55 21.15 37.15
CA LEU A 274 19.77 21.80 37.65
C LEU A 274 20.90 20.78 37.84
N GLY A 275 20.64 19.49 37.60
CA GLY A 275 21.57 18.39 37.82
C GLY A 275 21.66 17.95 39.27
N GLU A 276 20.74 18.41 40.13
CA GLU A 276 20.67 18.04 41.54
C GLU A 276 20.09 16.64 41.68
N THR A 277 20.65 15.83 42.58
CA THR A 277 20.16 14.47 42.80
C THR A 277 18.87 14.52 43.61
N VAL A 278 17.85 13.83 43.11
CA VAL A 278 16.53 13.72 43.75
C VAL A 278 16.21 12.26 44.02
N MET A 279 15.77 11.94 45.23
CA MET A 279 15.38 10.58 45.61
C MET A 279 13.95 10.56 46.13
N PHE A 280 13.10 9.78 45.50
CA PHE A 280 11.71 9.54 45.87
C PHE A 280 11.59 8.20 46.56
N GLN A 281 11.12 8.19 47.80
CA GLN A 281 10.86 6.99 48.56
C GLN A 281 9.39 6.90 48.95
N LYS A 282 8.71 5.84 48.49
CA LYS A 282 7.34 5.51 48.93
C LYS A 282 7.40 4.46 50.01
N ASN A 283 6.89 4.79 51.20
CA ASN A 283 6.66 3.81 52.24
C ASN A 283 5.30 3.15 52.02
N VAL A 284 5.29 1.87 51.65
CA VAL A 284 4.06 1.11 51.35
C VAL A 284 3.21 0.85 52.61
N TYR A 285 3.76 1.11 53.81
CA TYR A 285 3.18 0.72 55.11
C TYR A 285 2.42 1.79 55.90
N VAL A 286 2.05 2.93 55.31
CA VAL A 286 1.31 3.99 56.03
C VAL A 286 -0.11 4.14 55.52
N LEU A 287 -0.84 3.03 55.42
CA LEU A 287 -2.28 3.06 55.69
C LEU A 287 -2.47 2.43 57.07
N LYS A 288 -2.14 3.17 58.13
CA LYS A 288 -2.83 2.88 59.40
C LYS A 288 -4.30 3.16 59.09
N PRO A 289 -5.23 2.20 59.25
CA PRO A 289 -6.65 2.51 59.17
C PRO A 289 -6.86 3.68 60.11
N VAL A 290 -7.35 4.79 59.58
CA VAL A 290 -7.86 5.90 60.38
C VAL A 290 -8.90 5.24 61.26
N GLY A 291 -8.55 5.06 62.54
CA GLY A 291 -9.48 4.51 63.51
C GLY A 291 -10.73 5.38 63.47
N ASP A 292 -11.87 4.74 63.26
CA ASP A 292 -13.18 5.30 63.56
C ASP A 292 -13.13 5.77 65.01
N ASN A 293 -12.86 7.06 65.22
CA ASN A 293 -13.14 7.73 66.48
C ASN A 293 -14.66 7.86 66.55
N GLN A 294 -15.29 6.86 67.14
CA GLN A 294 -16.56 7.01 67.87
C GLN A 294 -16.37 7.94 69.07
#